data_AF-A0A2D8UK84-F1
#
_entry.id   AF-A0A2D8UK84-F1
#
_cell.length_a   1.000
_cell.length_b   1.000
_cell.length_c   1.000
_cell.angle_alpha   90.00
_cell.angle_beta   90.00
_cell.angle_gamma   90.00
#
_symmetry.space_group_name_H-M   'P 1'
#
loop_
_entity.id
_entity.type
_entity.pdbx_description
1 polymer ?
#
loop_
_entity_poly.entity_id
_entity_poly.type
_entity_poly.pdbx_seq_one_letter_code
_entity_poly.pdbx_strand_id
1 'polypeptide(L)'
;MKDLHKTLYGEEAGTKLNLLKQGLLDIEKKHISYFKSRNSKIDYDEHDRLHNYYGMINNSSNIIFVIHPESDIDETIKKECYELFIDVFK
;
A
#
# COMPACT_ATOMS: atom_id res chain seq x y z
N MET A 1 19.95 11.60 0.95
CA MET A 1 18.64 12.25 0.77
C MET A 1 17.89 12.09 2.09
N LYS A 2 17.59 13.17 2.82
CA LYS A 2 16.83 13.06 4.09
C LYS A 2 15.45 12.51 3.76
N ASP A 3 14.99 11.55 4.56
CA ASP A 3 13.72 10.86 4.37
C ASP A 3 12.56 11.87 4.48
N LEU A 4 11.92 12.15 3.34
CA LEU A 4 10.86 13.15 3.23
C LEU A 4 9.71 12.85 4.18
N HIS A 5 9.44 11.57 4.43
CA HIS A 5 8.37 11.15 5.36
C HIS A 5 8.71 11.49 6.80
N LYS A 6 9.96 11.28 7.23
CA LYS A 6 10.38 11.66 8.59
C LYS A 6 10.32 13.18 8.81
N THR A 7 10.57 13.94 7.75
CA THR A 7 10.53 15.42 7.79
C THR A 7 9.10 15.94 7.86
N LEU A 8 8.16 15.30 7.16
CA LEU A 8 6.76 15.74 7.09
C LEU A 8 5.89 15.22 8.25
N TYR A 9 6.18 14.03 8.76
CA TYR A 9 5.29 13.32 9.69
C TYR A 9 5.92 13.06 11.06
N GLY A 10 7.18 13.47 11.26
CA GLY A 10 7.98 13.07 12.42
C GLY A 10 8.62 11.70 12.22
N GLU A 11 9.64 11.42 13.03
CA GLU A 11 10.53 10.27 12.83
C GLU A 11 9.81 8.92 12.99
N GLU A 12 8.90 8.80 13.95
CA GLU A 12 8.12 7.59 14.19
C GLU A 12 7.15 7.29 13.04
N ALA A 13 6.27 8.24 12.71
CA ALA A 13 5.29 8.08 11.65
C ALA A 13 5.96 7.89 10.28
N GLY A 14 7.07 8.60 10.01
CA GLY A 14 7.86 8.40 8.81
C GLY A 14 8.44 6.98 8.70
N THR A 15 8.90 6.41 9.82
CA THR A 15 9.41 5.03 9.86
C THR A 15 8.29 4.02 9.62
N LYS A 16 7.14 4.17 10.29
CA LYS A 16 5.96 3.32 10.09
C LYS A 16 5.47 3.38 8.63
N LEU A 17 5.41 4.55 8.02
CA LEU A 17 5.04 4.70 6.61
C LEU A 17 5.99 3.96 5.65
N ASN A 18 7.30 3.99 5.91
CA ASN A 18 8.25 3.23 5.11
C ASN A 18 8.10 1.72 5.28
N LEU A 19 7.87 1.25 6.51
CA LEU A 19 7.61 -0.17 6.79
C LEU A 19 6.35 -0.65 6.05
N LEU A 20 5.27 0.13 6.10
CA LEU A 20 4.05 -0.17 5.36
C LEU A 20 4.31 -0.24 3.86
N LYS A 21 5.00 0.75 3.28
CA LYS A 21 5.33 0.77 1.85
C LYS A 21 6.14 -0.45 1.43
N GLN A 22 7.13 -0.83 2.23
CA GLN A 22 7.95 -2.01 1.95
C GLN A 22 7.12 -3.30 2.03
N GLY A 23 6.29 -3.44 3.06
CA GLY A 23 5.41 -4.61 3.19
C GLY A 23 4.40 -4.73 2.06
N LEU A 24 3.81 -3.62 1.59
CA LEU A 24 2.89 -3.62 0.45
C LEU A 24 3.59 -4.07 -0.84
N LEU A 25 4.85 -3.64 -1.06
CA LEU A 25 5.65 -4.14 -2.18
C LEU A 25 5.93 -5.64 -2.08
N ASP A 26 6.12 -6.16 -0.88
CA ASP A 26 6.37 -7.60 -0.69
C ASP A 26 5.09 -8.43 -0.88
N ILE A 27 3.91 -7.89 -0.53
CA ILE A 27 2.60 -8.46 -0.90
C ILE A 27 2.43 -8.46 -2.43
N GLU A 28 2.74 -7.35 -3.12
CA GLU A 28 2.68 -7.28 -4.60
C GLU A 28 3.57 -8.35 -5.24
N LYS A 29 4.81 -8.53 -4.75
CA LYS A 29 5.72 -9.58 -5.24
C LYS A 29 5.21 -10.99 -4.97
N LYS A 30 4.66 -11.23 -3.77
CA LYS A 30 4.07 -12.53 -3.40
C LYS A 30 2.96 -12.93 -4.36
N HIS A 31 2.17 -11.96 -4.81
CA HIS A 31 1.05 -12.15 -5.74
C HIS A 31 1.37 -11.68 -7.16
N ILE A 32 2.64 -11.66 -7.57
CA ILE A 32 3.04 -11.09 -8.86
C ILE A 32 2.34 -11.77 -10.05
N SER A 33 2.11 -13.08 -9.98
CA SER A 33 1.40 -13.83 -11.02
C SER A 33 -0.04 -13.36 -11.20
N TYR A 34 -0.71 -13.00 -10.11
CA TYR A 34 -2.06 -12.44 -10.15
C TYR A 34 -2.07 -11.11 -10.89
N PHE A 35 -1.17 -10.20 -10.53
CA PHE A 35 -1.04 -8.88 -11.13
C PHE A 35 -0.63 -8.92 -12.61
N LYS A 36 0.29 -9.81 -12.99
CA LYS A 36 0.69 -10.03 -14.39
C LYS A 36 -0.40 -10.62 -15.27
N SER A 37 -1.37 -11.33 -14.69
CA SER A 37 -2.49 -11.91 -15.43
C SER A 37 -3.60 -10.91 -15.74
N ARG A 38 -3.52 -9.71 -15.17
CA ARG A 38 -4.55 -8.67 -15.27
C ARG A 38 -4.07 -7.56 -16.19
N ASN A 39 -5.01 -6.97 -16.92
CA ASN A 39 -4.76 -5.72 -17.63
C ASN A 39 -4.55 -4.61 -16.61
N SER A 40 -3.56 -3.75 -16.85
CA SER A 40 -3.33 -2.60 -16.00
C SER A 40 -4.54 -1.66 -15.99
N LYS A 41 -4.89 -1.14 -14.81
CA LYS A 41 -5.83 -0.01 -14.70
C LYS A 41 -5.23 1.33 -15.11
N ILE A 42 -3.92 1.39 -15.29
CA ILE A 42 -3.17 2.57 -15.74
C ILE A 42 -2.50 2.25 -17.08
N ASP A 43 -2.83 3.01 -18.13
CA ASP A 43 -2.42 2.74 -19.51
C ASP A 43 -0.89 2.68 -19.75
N TYR A 44 -0.07 3.16 -18.80
CA TYR A 44 1.38 3.17 -18.91
C TYR A 44 2.05 1.87 -18.42
N ASP A 45 1.40 1.12 -17.53
CA ASP A 45 1.99 -0.08 -16.93
C ASP A 45 1.69 -1.33 -17.78
N GLU A 46 2.69 -2.18 -18.00
CA GLU A 46 2.55 -3.44 -18.76
C GLU A 46 1.60 -4.43 -18.07
N HIS A 47 1.56 -4.38 -16.74
CA HIS A 47 0.73 -5.23 -15.91
C HIS A 47 0.11 -4.41 -14.79
N ASP A 48 -1.01 -4.89 -14.29
CA ASP A 48 -1.67 -4.27 -13.15
C ASP A 48 -0.83 -4.34 -11.87
N ARG A 49 -1.09 -3.47 -10.90
CA ARG A 49 -0.24 -3.31 -9.69
C ARG A 49 -1.06 -3.00 -8.46
N LEU A 50 -0.59 -3.41 -7.27
CA LEU A 50 -1.32 -3.25 -6.02
C LEU A 50 -1.55 -1.76 -5.69
N HIS A 51 -0.57 -0.91 -6.02
CA HIS A 51 -0.65 0.53 -5.75
C HIS A 51 -1.76 1.27 -6.53
N ASN A 52 -2.40 0.62 -7.51
CA ASN A 52 -3.54 1.17 -8.23
C ASN A 52 -4.85 1.10 -7.43
N TYR A 53 -4.85 0.44 -6.27
CA TYR A 53 -6.07 0.02 -5.59
C TYR A 53 -6.19 0.46 -4.14
N TYR A 54 -5.18 1.14 -3.61
CA TYR A 54 -5.20 1.62 -2.24
C TYR A 54 -4.82 3.09 -2.16
N GLY A 55 -5.29 3.74 -1.11
CA GLY A 55 -4.92 5.09 -0.72
C GLY A 55 -4.48 5.14 0.74
N MET A 56 -3.69 6.15 1.06
CA MET A 56 -3.44 6.54 2.44
C MET A 56 -3.99 7.95 2.66
N ILE A 57 -4.88 8.09 3.63
CA ILE A 57 -5.43 9.38 4.04
C ILE A 57 -4.75 9.76 5.35
N ASN A 58 -4.02 10.87 5.32
CA ASN A 58 -3.34 11.40 6.50
C ASN A 58 -4.16 12.59 7.02
N ASN A 59 -4.61 12.52 8.28
CA ASN A 59 -5.10 13.68 9.01
C ASN A 59 -4.12 14.02 10.15
N SER A 60 -4.36 15.13 10.86
CA SER A 60 -3.45 15.66 11.89
C SER A 60 -3.12 14.69 13.03
N SER A 61 -3.84 13.57 13.16
CA SER A 61 -3.69 12.62 14.26
C SER A 61 -3.67 11.16 13.84
N ASN A 62 -4.06 10.83 12.61
CA ASN A 62 -4.25 9.46 12.17
C ASN A 62 -3.81 9.27 10.71
N ILE A 63 -3.29 8.08 10.44
CA ILE A 63 -3.10 7.55 9.10
C ILE A 63 -4.21 6.54 8.88
N ILE A 64 -4.95 6.67 7.79
CA ILE A 64 -6.02 5.75 7.40
C ILE A 64 -5.57 5.05 6.12
N PHE A 65 -5.53 3.74 6.15
CA PHE A 65 -5.33 2.92 4.97
C PHE A 65 -6.69 2.49 4.40
N VAL A 66 -6.90 2.72 3.10
CA VAL A 66 -8.13 2.34 2.42
C VAL A 66 -7.80 1.56 1.15
N ILE A 67 -8.53 0.48 0.91
CA ILE A 67 -8.62 -0.15 -0.41
C ILE A 67 -9.87 0.42 -1.09
N HIS A 68 -9.75 0.82 -2.36
CA HIS A 68 -10.86 1.41 -3.09
C HIS A 68 -12.08 0.45 -3.10
N PRO A 69 -13.30 0.93 -2.78
CA PRO A 69 -14.49 0.06 -2.72
C PRO A 69 -14.77 -0.71 -4.03
N GLU A 70 -14.45 -0.09 -5.16
CA GLU A 70 -14.54 -0.64 -6.51
C GLU A 70 -13.36 -1.53 -6.90
N SER A 71 -12.43 -1.78 -5.97
CA SER A 71 -11.31 -2.69 -6.16
C SER A 71 -11.80 -4.12 -6.32
N ASP A 72 -11.50 -4.68 -7.48
CA ASP A 72 -11.69 -6.09 -7.83
C ASP A 72 -10.43 -6.92 -7.52
N ILE A 73 -9.53 -6.42 -6.67
CA ILE A 73 -8.45 -7.21 -6.10
C ILE A 73 -9.02 -8.38 -5.30
N ASP A 74 -8.34 -9.52 -5.35
CA ASP A 74 -8.67 -10.71 -4.55
C ASP A 74 -8.77 -10.38 -3.04
N GLU A 75 -9.81 -10.88 -2.38
CA GLU A 75 -10.07 -10.62 -0.96
C GLU A 75 -8.93 -11.08 -0.05
N THR A 76 -8.18 -12.11 -0.44
CA THR A 76 -6.99 -12.56 0.30
C THR A 76 -5.90 -11.48 0.30
N ILE A 77 -5.65 -10.88 -0.86
CA ILE A 77 -4.66 -9.80 -1.00
C ILE A 77 -5.12 -8.57 -0.21
N LYS A 78 -6.42 -8.23 -0.26
CA LYS A 78 -6.99 -7.13 0.54
C LYS A 78 -6.77 -7.36 2.03
N LYS A 79 -7.07 -8.57 2.51
CA LYS A 79 -6.87 -8.95 3.92
C LYS A 79 -5.41 -8.84 4.34
N GLU A 80 -4.46 -9.33 3.54
CA GLU A 80 -3.02 -9.22 3.83
C GLU A 80 -2.58 -7.75 3.95
N CYS A 81 -3.12 -6.86 3.13
CA CYS A 81 -2.82 -5.43 3.22
C CYS A 81 -3.35 -4.80 4.52
N TYR A 82 -4.57 -5.14 4.93
CA TYR A 82 -5.14 -4.65 6.20
C TYR A 82 -4.40 -5.20 7.42
N GLU A 83 -4.03 -6.47 7.41
CA GLU A 83 -3.24 -7.09 8.48
C GLU A 83 -1.87 -6.41 8.61
N LEU A 84 -1.18 -6.17 7.48
CA LEU A 84 0.07 -5.42 7.46
C LEU A 84 -0.10 -4.01 8.04
N PHE A 85 -1.16 -3.29 7.65
CA PHE A 85 -1.42 -1.95 8.17
C PHE A 85 -1.60 -1.96 9.69
N ILE A 86 -2.44 -2.88 10.20
CA ILE A 86 -2.66 -3.06 11.63
C ILE A 86 -1.34 -3.38 12.34
N ASP A 87 -0.52 -4.26 11.80
CA ASP A 87 0.74 -4.66 12.42
C ASP A 87 1.77 -3.53 12.50
N VAL A 88 1.84 -2.67 11.48
CA VAL A 88 2.77 -1.54 11.44
C VAL A 88 2.34 -0.39 12.38
N PHE A 89 1.04 -0.20 12.56
CA PHE A 89 0.47 0.94 13.31
C PHE A 89 -0.11 0.57 14.69
N LYS A 90 0.16 -0.66 15.16
CA LYS A 90 0.01 -1.03 16.59
C LYS A 90 0.86 -0.15 17.52
#